data_AF-A0A8T1YQQ4-F1
#
_entry.id   AF-A0A8T1YQQ4-F1
#
_cell.length_a   1.000
_cell.length_b   1.000
_cell.length_c   1.000
_cell.angle_alpha   90.00
_cell.angle_beta   90.00
_cell.angle_gamma   90.00
#
_symmetry.space_group_name_H-M   'P 1'
#
loop_
_entity.id
_entity.type
_entity.pdbx_description
1 polymer ?
#
loop_
_entity_poly.entity_id
_entity_poly.type
_entity_poly.pdbx_seq_one_letter_code
_entity_poly.pdbx_strand_id
1 'polypeptide(L)' 'MDISLEILHSISIKESMQKFFQSEILDGNNKYKCETYDKLVTARKQMSSILQMPNILVIQLK' A
#
# COMPACT_ATOMS: atom_id res chain seq x y z
N MET A 1 -10.15 -11.86 0.51
CA MET A 1 -9.16 -10.77 0.55
C MET A 1 -8.16 -11.12 1.62
N ASP A 2 -6.94 -11.41 1.21
CA ASP A 2 -5.78 -11.59 2.08
C ASP A 2 -4.90 -10.32 2.03
N ILE A 3 -4.23 -10.04 3.14
CA ILE A 3 -3.24 -8.96 3.23
C ILE A 3 -1.86 -9.60 3.31
N SER A 4 -1.03 -9.36 2.30
CA SER A 4 0.37 -9.76 2.30
C SER A 4 1.21 -8.66 2.97
N LEU A 5 1.75 -8.94 4.16
CA LEU A 5 2.60 -8.02 4.92
C LEU A 5 4.07 -8.38 4.78
N GLU A 6 4.88 -7.38 4.43
CA GLU A 6 6.33 -7.46 4.41
C GLU A 6 6.87 -7.42 5.85
N ILE A 7 7.49 -8.50 6.31
CA ILE A 7 8.05 -8.60 7.67
C ILE A 7 9.53 -8.21 7.74
N LEU A 8 10.19 -8.06 6.59
CA LEU A 8 11.60 -7.70 6.52
C LEU A 8 11.81 -6.32 7.19
N HIS A 9 12.70 -6.27 8.20
CA HIS A 9 12.96 -5.08 9.02
C HIS A 9 11.77 -4.60 9.87
N SER A 10 10.80 -5.46 10.18
CA SER A 10 9.70 -5.15 11.11
C SER A 10 9.74 -6.08 12.33
N ILE A 11 9.58 -5.51 13.52
CA ILE A 11 9.60 -6.25 14.79
C ILE A 11 8.20 -6.67 15.26
N SER A 12 7.14 -6.21 14.58
CA SER A 12 5.77 -6.59 14.89
C SER A 12 4.84 -6.53 13.67
N ILE A 13 3.71 -7.25 13.74
CA ILE A 13 2.62 -7.16 12.75
C ILE A 13 2.08 -5.73 12.69
N LYS A 14 1.99 -5.04 13.84
CA LYS A 14 1.55 -3.65 13.91
C LYS A 14 2.42 -2.73 13.07
N GLU A 15 3.73 -2.86 13.21
CA GLU A 15 4.70 -2.07 12.43
C GLU A 15 4.61 -2.40 10.94
N SER A 16 4.52 -3.69 10.60
CA SER A 16 4.39 -4.15 9.21
C SER A 16 3.10 -3.62 8.57
N MET A 17 1.99 -3.59 9.32
CA MET A 17 0.74 -2.98 8.87
C MET A 17 0.87 -1.46 8.69
N GLN A 18 1.54 -0.77 9.61
CA GLN A 18 1.77 0.68 9.46
C GLN A 18 2.56 1.01 8.20
N LYS A 19 3.60 0.22 7.88
CA LYS A 19 4.35 0.33 6.63
C LYS A 19 3.48 0.02 5.41
N PHE A 20 2.64 -1.02 5.47
CA PHE A 20 1.74 -1.39 4.39
C PHE A 20 0.73 -0.28 4.03
N PHE A 21 0.19 0.41 5.04
CA PHE A 21 -0.74 1.54 4.83
C PHE A 21 -0.03 2.90 4.67
N GLN A 22 1.30 2.92 4.70
CA GLN A 22 2.08 4.13 4.50
C GLN A 22 1.90 4.63 3.07
N SER A 23 1.78 5.95 2.91
CA SER A 23 1.71 6.53 1.58
C SER A 23 3.06 6.47 0.89
N GLU A 24 3.08 6.00 -0.35
CA GLU A 24 4.23 6.05 -1.24
C GLU A 24 4.10 7.22 -2.22
N ILE A 25 5.23 7.84 -2.57
CA ILE A 25 5.29 8.85 -3.62
C ILE A 25 5.70 8.13 -4.90
N LEU A 26 4.84 8.22 -5.91
CA LEU A 26 5.07 7.73 -7.26
C LEU A 26 5.83 8.80 -8.04
N ASP A 27 7.17 8.75 -8.00
CA ASP A 27 8.07 9.65 -8.72
C ASP A 27 9.04 8.93 -9.66
N GLY A 28 9.92 9.69 -10.32
CA GLY A 28 10.99 9.13 -11.15
C GLY A 28 10.48 8.19 -12.24
N ASN A 29 10.93 6.93 -12.21
CA ASN A 29 10.52 5.88 -13.14
C ASN A 29 9.14 5.26 -12.81
N ASN A 30 8.62 5.51 -11.61
CA ASN A 30 7.34 4.99 -11.11
C ASN A 30 6.22 6.04 -11.10
N LYS A 31 6.35 7.11 -11.90
CA LYS A 31 5.31 8.15 -12.01
C LYS A 31 3.96 7.57 -12.40
N TYR A 32 2.91 8.15 -11.83
CA TYR A 32 1.54 7.78 -12.16
C TYR A 32 1.18 8.28 -13.56
N LYS A 33 0.60 7.39 -14.38
CA LYS A 33 0.06 7.76 -15.68
C LYS A 33 -1.38 8.26 -15.51
N CYS A 34 -1.59 9.57 -15.69
CA CYS A 34 -2.92 10.15 -15.67
C CYS A 34 -3.62 9.88 -17.00
N GLU A 35 -4.64 9.02 -16.99
CA GLU A 35 -5.40 8.62 -18.19
C GLU A 35 -6.12 9.81 -18.86
N THR A 36 -6.56 10.80 -18.08
CA THR A 36 -7.28 11.98 -18.60
C THR A 36 -6.42 12.86 -19.52
N TYR A 37 -5.10 12.93 -19.27
CA TYR A 37 -4.19 13.81 -20.00
C TYR A 37 -3.04 13.06 -20.69
N ASP A 38 -3.03 11.74 -20.60
CA ASP A 38 -1.99 10.80 -21.07
C ASP A 38 -0.56 11.21 -20.66
N LYS A 39 -0.40 11.71 -19.43
CA LYS A 39 0.86 12.25 -18.91
C LYS A 39 1.33 11.54 -17.65
N LEU A 40 2.65 11.44 -17.50
CA LEU A 40 3.31 10.96 -16.29
C LEU A 40 3.41 12.09 -15.26
N VAL A 41 2.74 11.92 -14.13
CA VAL A 41 2.70 12.90 -13.04
C VAL A 41 3.19 12.27 -11.75
N THR A 42 3.81 13.10 -10.90
CA THR A 42 4.10 12.69 -9.53
C THR A 42 2.80 12.59 -8.76
N ALA A 43 2.56 11.45 -8.11
CA ALA A 43 1.34 11.21 -7.35
C ALA A 43 1.67 10.60 -5.99
N ARG A 44 0.73 10.70 -5.05
CA ARG A 44 0.81 10.02 -3.77
C ARG A 44 -0.15 8.83 -3.82
N LYS A 45 0.38 7.61 -3.78
CA LYS A 45 -0.42 6.39 -3.71
C LYS A 45 -0.48 5.93 -2.26
N GLN A 46 -1.69 5.71 -1.77
CA GLN A 46 -1.91 5.22 -0.42
C GLN A 46 -3.08 4.27 -0.45
N MET A 47 -2.95 3.14 0.24
CA MET A 47 -4.08 2.27 0.50
C MET A 47 -4.97 2.94 1.57
N SER A 48 -6.04 3.60 1.12
CA SER A 48 -6.90 4.42 1.95
C SER A 48 -7.88 3.58 2.78
N SER A 49 -7.39 2.95 3.86
CA SER A 49 -8.18 2.25 4.89
C SER A 49 -9.00 1.03 4.43
N ILE A 50 -9.20 0.09 5.35
CA ILE A 50 -10.19 -0.99 5.18
C ILE A 50 -11.55 -0.37 5.51
N LEU A 51 -12.32 0.04 4.48
CA LEU A 51 -13.65 0.64 4.64
C LEU A 51 -14.62 -0.28 5.42
N GLN A 52 -14.44 -1.60 5.30
CA GLN A 52 -15.22 -2.63 5.98
C GLN A 52 -14.29 -3.78 6.39
N MET A 53 -14.18 -4.04 7.70
CA MET A 53 -13.39 -5.16 8.20
C MET A 53 -14.11 -6.47 7.90
N PRO A 54 -13.47 -7.45 7.26
CA PRO A 54 -14.08 -8.76 7.07
C PRO A 54 -14.19 -9.50 8.42
N ASN A 55 -15.19 -10.38 8.55
CA ASN A 55 -15.34 -11.26 9.72
C ASN A 55 -14.16 -12.23 9.88
N ILE A 56 -13.47 -12.54 8.78
CA ILE A 56 -12.28 -13.37 8.75
C ILE A 56 -11.20 -12.56 8.05
N LEU A 57 -10.15 -12.22 8.79
CA LEU A 57 -8.96 -11.55 8.28
C LEU A 57 -7.85 -12.59 8.07
N VAL A 58 -7.40 -12.73 6.82
CA VAL A 58 -6.26 -13.58 6.46
C VAL A 58 -5.05 -12.69 6.22
N ILE A 59 -3.96 -12.94 6.94
CA ILE A 59 -2.70 -12.21 6.81
C ILE A 59 -1.62 -13.20 6.36
N GLN A 60 -1.02 -12.94 5.21
CA GLN A 60 0.15 -13.65 4.73
C GLN A 60 1.40 -12.86 5.13
N LEU A 61 2.36 -13.52 5.76
CA LEU A 61 3.66 -12.93 6.09
C LEU A 61 4.64 -13.27 4.96
N LYS A 62 5.29 -12.26 4.41
CA LYS A 62 6.29 -12.37 3.33
C LYS A 62 7.61 -11.74 3.80
#